data_AF-A0A842TAH8-F1
#
_entry.id   AF-A0A842TAH8-F1
#
_cell.length_a   1.000
_cell.length_b   1.000
_cell.length_c   1.000
_cell.angle_alpha   90.00
_cell.angle_beta   90.00
_cell.angle_gamma   90.00
#
_symmetry.space_group_name_H-M   'P 1'
#
loop_
_entity.id
_entity.type
_entity.pdbx_description
1 polymer ?
#
loop_
_entity_poly.entity_id
_entity_poly.type
_entity_poly.pdbx_seq_one_letter_code
_entity_poly.pdbx_strand_id
1 'polypeptide(L)'
;MNSINDLDLLKFFKNNIDKAKFFSRKKYKHDVVEILKEIIILTQKAEDFREKRKKFNPIPQEIKKRLQKIQILWHNLLREAIYSLRDEDDSDTQDFKEDFGMVEIINYFNSFTEFEEILYGSDRYYRDHSLHVIRVFLLGYYLLIKHEKFNSLSDKQISFDNIRVANWNESSDLYLSIKERQAIWVIISLTHDLGYPIEKMDRINQKIKEIMTYYGASNKLDINYQIPIQNLNLNNFLLNFISSKLIKKEENYFTVIQNKYYIKNSNAFENYKHGIMSSLLLLRFLTYFKESDYSNTFLDQLSIRDAKQFLIRRIILRSIASHDNDDIYYIFPNDFSFLLVLCDDLQEWNRPSKSSIHQFNRKIYIKNFGQKRIEFQINIEHSDGANFEDLIINLARKIKHYIMIFRSAPDSDKRDFAFIFSISFNSESFNILNFEYLPNNEPRITFPLISEKKDFFNFFKVFIENNYSINRDFHKLIERLKEEYQKI
;
A
#
# COMPACT_ATOMS: atom_id res chain seq x y z
N MET A 1 -4.59 -23.54 -8.18
CA MET A 1 -4.18 -22.61 -7.11
C MET A 1 -5.43 -22.00 -6.51
N ASN A 2 -5.55 -21.91 -5.18
CA ASN A 2 -6.71 -21.24 -4.57
C ASN A 2 -6.49 -19.73 -4.64
N SER A 3 -7.55 -18.98 -4.95
CA SER A 3 -7.54 -17.52 -4.90
C SER A 3 -7.39 -17.05 -3.45
N ILE A 4 -6.67 -15.96 -3.24
CA ILE A 4 -6.54 -15.35 -1.90
C ILE A 4 -7.89 -14.73 -1.52
N ASN A 5 -8.37 -15.03 -0.32
CA ASN A 5 -9.53 -14.39 0.30
C ASN A 5 -9.22 -13.96 1.74
N ASP A 6 -10.10 -13.13 2.33
CA ASP A 6 -9.93 -12.60 3.69
C ASP A 6 -9.81 -13.72 4.73
N LEU A 7 -10.65 -14.76 4.61
CA LEU A 7 -10.74 -15.84 5.56
C LEU A 7 -9.45 -16.68 5.60
N ASP A 8 -8.87 -16.94 4.44
CA ASP A 8 -7.62 -17.67 4.27
C ASP A 8 -6.44 -16.90 4.87
N LEU A 9 -6.40 -15.58 4.68
CA LEU A 9 -5.38 -14.71 5.28
C LEU A 9 -5.49 -14.68 6.81
N LEU A 10 -6.71 -14.52 7.34
CA LEU A 10 -6.96 -14.51 8.79
C LEU A 10 -6.60 -15.86 9.43
N LYS A 11 -7.03 -16.98 8.82
CA LYS A 11 -6.69 -18.33 9.28
C LYS A 11 -5.19 -18.58 9.19
N PHE A 12 -4.54 -18.14 8.11
CA PHE A 12 -3.11 -18.29 7.93
C PHE A 12 -2.33 -17.54 9.01
N PHE A 13 -2.68 -16.28 9.28
CA PHE A 13 -2.03 -15.48 10.32
C PHE A 13 -2.22 -16.10 11.71
N LYS A 14 -3.45 -16.49 12.06
CA LYS A 14 -3.73 -17.18 13.33
C LYS A 14 -2.90 -18.46 13.49
N ASN A 15 -2.85 -19.30 12.45
CA ASN A 15 -2.11 -20.58 12.50
C ASN A 15 -0.58 -20.39 12.50
N ASN A 16 -0.09 -19.23 12.07
CA ASN A 16 1.34 -18.90 12.02
C ASN A 16 1.69 -17.78 13.00
N ILE A 17 0.88 -17.53 14.03
CA ILE A 17 1.13 -16.44 14.99
C ILE A 17 2.41 -16.67 15.80
N ASP A 18 2.86 -17.92 15.95
CA ASP A 18 4.15 -18.23 16.58
C ASP A 18 5.35 -17.74 15.78
N LYS A 19 5.18 -17.53 14.46
CA LYS A 19 6.21 -16.93 13.60
C LYS A 19 6.23 -15.40 13.68
N ALA A 20 5.23 -14.78 14.30
CA ALA A 20 5.18 -13.35 14.57
C ALA A 20 6.00 -13.04 15.84
N LYS A 21 7.32 -12.89 15.66
CA LYS A 21 8.30 -12.66 16.71
C LYS A 21 8.20 -11.26 17.35
N PHE A 22 7.54 -10.30 16.69
CA PHE A 22 7.31 -8.96 17.27
C PHE A 22 6.37 -8.96 18.49
N PHE A 23 5.64 -10.06 18.75
CA PHE A 23 4.89 -10.22 19.99
C PHE A 23 5.84 -10.53 21.16
N SER A 24 6.38 -9.49 21.80
CA SER A 24 7.22 -9.64 23.00
C SER A 24 6.39 -10.04 24.22
N ARG A 25 5.14 -9.61 24.31
CA ARG A 25 4.28 -9.79 25.49
C ARG A 25 3.25 -10.90 25.28
N LYS A 26 3.30 -11.95 26.12
CA LYS A 26 2.40 -13.12 26.02
C LYS A 26 0.91 -12.76 26.12
N LYS A 27 0.56 -11.78 26.96
CA LYS A 27 -0.84 -11.32 27.14
C LYS A 27 -1.44 -10.81 25.84
N TYR A 28 -0.74 -9.89 25.15
CA TYR A 28 -1.23 -9.31 23.90
C TYR A 28 -1.34 -10.34 22.79
N LYS A 29 -0.40 -11.30 22.71
CA LYS A 29 -0.51 -12.41 21.77
C LYS A 29 -1.78 -13.23 22.00
N HIS A 30 -2.11 -13.55 23.25
CA HIS A 30 -3.35 -14.25 23.59
C HIS A 30 -4.59 -13.43 23.18
N ASP A 31 -4.63 -12.15 23.54
CA ASP A 31 -5.75 -11.27 23.23
C ASP A 31 -5.98 -11.15 21.71
N VAL A 32 -4.90 -11.04 20.92
CA VAL A 32 -4.97 -11.03 19.45
C VAL A 32 -5.53 -12.35 18.91
N VAL A 33 -5.12 -13.50 19.45
CA VAL A 33 -5.66 -14.81 19.01
C VAL A 33 -7.16 -14.91 19.26
N GLU A 34 -7.65 -14.46 20.42
CA GLU A 34 -9.07 -14.47 20.74
C GLU A 34 -9.86 -13.53 19.81
N ILE A 35 -9.36 -12.32 19.59
CA ILE A 35 -9.97 -11.37 18.65
C ILE A 35 -10.02 -11.94 17.23
N LEU A 36 -8.95 -12.60 16.77
CA LEU A 36 -8.91 -13.25 15.46
C LEU A 36 -9.93 -14.39 15.34
N LYS A 37 -10.13 -15.20 16.39
CA LYS A 37 -11.18 -16.25 16.40
C LYS A 37 -12.56 -15.62 16.18
N GLU A 38 -12.86 -14.54 16.89
CA GLU A 38 -14.13 -13.84 16.74
C GLU A 38 -14.30 -13.25 15.35
N ILE A 39 -13.28 -12.57 14.81
CA ILE A 39 -13.31 -11.99 13.46
C ILE A 39 -13.51 -13.08 12.40
N ILE A 40 -12.85 -14.24 12.54
CA ILE A 40 -13.02 -15.39 11.63
C ILE A 40 -14.47 -15.87 11.65
N ILE A 41 -15.07 -16.05 12.84
CA ILE A 41 -16.47 -16.48 12.98
C ILE A 41 -17.42 -15.45 12.34
N LEU A 42 -17.22 -14.16 12.60
CA LEU A 42 -18.03 -13.09 12.03
C LEU A 42 -17.87 -13.00 10.50
N THR A 43 -16.67 -13.27 9.98
CA THR A 43 -16.40 -13.26 8.53
C THR A 43 -17.08 -14.44 7.84
N GLN A 44 -16.99 -15.65 8.43
CA GLN A 44 -17.69 -16.83 7.92
C GLN A 44 -19.20 -16.63 7.89
N LYS A 45 -19.78 -16.11 8.99
CA LYS A 45 -21.21 -15.77 9.02
C LYS A 45 -21.59 -14.79 7.93
N ALA A 46 -20.80 -13.74 7.74
CA ALA A 46 -21.05 -12.74 6.70
C ALA A 46 -20.98 -13.32 5.27
N GLU A 47 -20.06 -14.25 5.01
CA GLU A 47 -19.96 -14.96 3.74
C GLU A 47 -21.17 -15.90 3.52
N ASP A 48 -21.54 -16.69 4.53
CA ASP A 48 -22.73 -17.56 4.50
C ASP A 48 -24.03 -16.75 4.28
N PHE A 49 -24.12 -15.55 4.86
CA PHE A 49 -25.25 -14.65 4.65
C PHE A 49 -25.32 -14.10 3.22
N ARG A 50 -24.17 -13.79 2.60
CA ARG A 50 -24.10 -13.31 1.21
C ARG A 50 -24.51 -14.38 0.21
N GLU A 51 -24.11 -15.63 0.41
CA GLU A 51 -24.49 -16.74 -0.47
C GLU A 51 -26.00 -17.05 -0.41
N LYS A 52 -26.64 -16.82 0.74
CA LYS A 52 -28.04 -17.19 0.98
C LYS A 52 -29.08 -16.14 0.57
N ARG A 53 -28.73 -14.88 0.25
CA ARG A 53 -29.74 -13.85 -0.11
C ARG A 53 -29.30 -12.91 -1.25
N LYS A 54 -30.03 -12.98 -2.38
CA LYS A 54 -30.02 -12.00 -3.49
C LYS A 54 -30.92 -10.76 -3.28
N LYS A 55 -31.55 -10.55 -2.11
CA LYS A 55 -32.44 -9.40 -1.86
C LYS A 55 -32.15 -8.67 -0.55
N PHE A 56 -32.14 -7.34 -0.69
CA PHE A 56 -31.88 -6.27 0.27
C PHE A 56 -32.55 -6.46 1.64
N ASN A 57 -31.73 -6.38 2.70
CA ASN A 57 -32.11 -5.96 4.05
C ASN A 57 -30.88 -5.24 4.66
N PRO A 58 -31.06 -4.35 5.66
CA PRO A 58 -30.04 -3.40 6.08
C PRO A 58 -28.79 -4.11 6.65
N ILE A 59 -27.64 -3.47 6.46
CA ILE A 59 -26.31 -3.88 6.94
C ILE A 59 -26.41 -4.38 8.40
N PRO A 60 -26.21 -5.68 8.68
CA PRO A 60 -26.49 -6.25 9.99
C PRO A 60 -25.58 -5.70 11.09
N GLN A 61 -26.07 -5.65 12.33
CA GLN A 61 -25.29 -5.37 13.55
C GLN A 61 -23.96 -6.14 13.61
N GLU A 62 -23.88 -7.29 12.94
CA GLU A 62 -22.68 -8.12 12.81
C GLU A 62 -21.53 -7.42 12.07
N ILE A 63 -21.80 -6.59 11.05
CA ILE A 63 -20.76 -5.83 10.34
C ILE A 63 -20.18 -4.76 11.27
N LYS A 64 -21.04 -4.06 12.03
CA LYS A 64 -20.59 -3.08 13.04
C LYS A 64 -19.76 -3.75 14.14
N LYS A 65 -20.18 -4.92 14.63
CA LYS A 65 -19.39 -5.71 15.59
C LYS A 65 -18.06 -6.16 15.01
N ARG A 66 -18.02 -6.58 13.75
CA ARG A 66 -16.77 -6.95 13.05
C ARG A 66 -15.82 -5.76 12.96
N LEU A 67 -16.30 -4.57 12.59
CA LEU A 67 -15.49 -3.36 12.52
C LEU A 67 -14.89 -2.99 13.89
N GLN A 68 -15.70 -3.03 14.95
CA GLN A 68 -15.21 -2.80 16.32
C GLN A 68 -14.08 -3.77 16.71
N LYS A 69 -14.23 -5.06 16.39
CA LYS A 69 -13.18 -6.05 16.68
C LYS A 69 -11.91 -5.81 15.87
N ILE A 70 -12.04 -5.31 14.65
CA ILE A 70 -10.93 -4.96 13.77
C ILE A 70 -10.19 -3.72 14.28
N GLN A 71 -10.89 -2.72 14.80
CA GLN A 71 -10.27 -1.57 15.46
C GLN A 71 -9.45 -2.00 16.69
N ILE A 72 -9.99 -2.92 17.51
CA ILE A 72 -9.25 -3.47 18.67
C ILE A 72 -8.03 -4.27 18.20
N LEU A 73 -8.18 -5.06 17.13
CA LEU A 73 -7.05 -5.80 16.54
C LEU A 73 -5.96 -4.84 16.04
N TRP A 74 -6.34 -3.81 15.28
CA TRP A 74 -5.44 -2.79 14.74
C TRP A 74 -4.65 -2.12 15.87
N HIS A 75 -5.35 -1.71 16.92
CA HIS A 75 -4.77 -1.12 18.13
C HIS A 75 -3.71 -2.02 18.77
N ASN A 76 -4.08 -3.27 19.06
CA ASN A 76 -3.19 -4.21 19.73
C ASN A 76 -1.95 -4.54 18.89
N LEU A 77 -2.11 -4.67 17.57
CA LEU A 77 -0.98 -4.93 16.65
C LEU A 77 -0.02 -3.74 16.59
N LEU A 78 -0.56 -2.51 16.43
CA LEU A 78 0.27 -1.31 16.34
C LEU A 78 1.02 -1.03 17.64
N ARG A 79 0.33 -1.17 18.79
CA ARG A 79 0.93 -1.01 20.12
C ARG A 79 2.07 -2.00 20.34
N GLU A 80 1.85 -3.28 20.06
CA GLU A 80 2.91 -4.30 20.21
C GLU A 80 4.09 -4.07 19.28
N ALA A 81 3.86 -3.60 18.05
CA ALA A 81 4.95 -3.28 17.13
C ALA A 81 5.82 -2.13 17.65
N ILE A 82 5.21 -1.04 18.13
CA ILE A 82 5.96 0.10 18.69
C ILE A 82 6.72 -0.33 19.94
N TYR A 83 6.09 -1.08 20.84
CA TYR A 83 6.80 -1.60 22.01
C TYR A 83 7.92 -2.56 21.63
N SER A 84 7.72 -3.42 20.62
CA SER A 84 8.79 -4.31 20.16
C SER A 84 10.00 -3.56 19.61
N LEU A 85 9.83 -2.39 18.98
CA LEU A 85 10.96 -1.59 18.51
C LEU A 85 11.70 -0.90 19.66
N ARG A 86 10.97 -0.49 20.70
CA ARG A 86 11.53 0.15 21.89
C ARG A 86 12.23 -0.83 22.82
N ASP A 87 11.66 -2.03 23.00
CA ASP A 87 12.28 -3.10 23.78
C ASP A 87 13.65 -3.53 23.20
N GLU A 88 13.89 -3.26 21.90
CA GLU A 88 15.15 -3.56 21.22
C GLU A 88 16.07 -2.31 21.15
N ASP A 89 15.70 -1.19 21.78
CA ASP A 89 16.51 0.01 21.96
C ASP A 89 17.15 0.04 23.36
N ASP A 90 18.46 -0.17 23.42
CA ASP A 90 19.22 -0.22 24.67
C ASP A 90 19.20 1.10 25.47
N SER A 91 18.82 2.24 24.87
CA SER A 91 18.65 3.51 25.62
C SER A 91 17.38 3.56 26.46
N ASP A 92 16.38 2.77 26.10
CA ASP A 92 15.04 2.86 26.66
C ASP A 92 14.88 1.88 27.82
N THR A 93 15.71 2.06 28.84
CA THR A 93 15.86 1.13 29.96
C THR A 93 14.78 1.26 31.03
N GLN A 94 13.89 2.26 30.94
CA GLN A 94 12.90 2.53 31.97
C GLN A 94 11.57 1.83 31.67
N ASP A 95 11.01 1.18 32.69
CA ASP A 95 9.72 0.49 32.63
C ASP A 95 8.50 1.43 32.51
N PHE A 96 8.72 2.74 32.49
CA PHE A 96 7.66 3.74 32.45
C PHE A 96 6.99 3.74 31.07
N LYS A 97 5.81 3.13 31.00
CA LYS A 97 5.06 2.86 29.77
C LYS A 97 3.78 3.71 29.72
N GLU A 98 3.90 5.02 29.53
CA GLU A 98 2.74 5.83 29.10
C GLU A 98 2.27 5.37 27.70
N ASP A 99 1.17 5.89 27.18
CA ASP A 99 0.68 5.48 25.86
C ASP A 99 1.44 6.15 24.67
N PHE A 100 2.49 6.95 24.89
CA PHE A 100 3.41 7.51 23.85
C PHE A 100 2.76 8.05 22.56
N GLY A 101 1.60 8.70 22.67
CA GLY A 101 0.87 9.22 21.50
C GLY A 101 -0.07 8.21 20.83
N MET A 102 -0.16 6.98 21.35
CA MET A 102 -1.05 5.93 20.84
C MET A 102 -2.51 6.31 21.00
N VAL A 103 -2.88 6.93 22.12
CA VAL A 103 -4.27 7.34 22.39
C VAL A 103 -4.76 8.29 21.29
N GLU A 104 -3.94 9.26 20.90
CA GLU A 104 -4.25 10.23 19.86
C GLU A 104 -4.39 9.58 18.48
N ILE A 105 -3.50 8.63 18.15
CA ILE A 105 -3.56 7.85 16.92
C ILE A 105 -4.82 6.98 16.86
N ILE A 106 -5.20 6.34 17.98
CA ILE A 106 -6.41 5.52 18.08
C ILE A 106 -7.66 6.39 17.95
N ASN A 107 -7.69 7.53 18.65
CA ASN A 107 -8.78 8.49 18.56
C ASN A 107 -8.93 9.00 17.12
N TYR A 108 -7.82 9.31 16.46
CA TYR A 108 -7.83 9.65 15.04
C TYR A 108 -8.39 8.53 14.17
N PHE A 109 -7.95 7.28 14.37
CA PHE A 109 -8.43 6.14 13.58
C PHE A 109 -9.93 5.88 13.80
N ASN A 110 -10.44 6.08 15.02
CA ASN A 110 -11.87 6.00 15.31
C ASN A 110 -12.64 7.10 14.57
N SER A 111 -12.19 8.36 14.64
CA SER A 111 -12.79 9.46 13.88
C SER A 111 -12.67 9.26 12.36
N PHE A 112 -11.59 8.64 11.89
CA PHE A 112 -11.43 8.27 10.48
C PHE A 112 -12.47 7.24 10.06
N THR A 113 -12.73 6.22 10.88
CA THR A 113 -13.77 5.21 10.62
C THR A 113 -15.15 5.87 10.50
N GLU A 114 -15.45 6.87 11.34
CA GLU A 114 -16.71 7.64 11.25
C GLU A 114 -16.75 8.50 9.98
N PHE A 115 -15.62 9.11 9.61
CA PHE A 115 -15.50 9.89 8.37
C PHE A 115 -15.64 9.03 7.10
N GLU A 116 -15.31 7.74 7.17
CA GLU A 116 -15.53 6.81 6.05
C GLU A 116 -16.99 6.75 5.61
N GLU A 117 -17.96 6.95 6.51
CA GLU A 117 -19.39 7.00 6.16
C GLU A 117 -19.69 8.17 5.19
N ILE A 118 -18.99 9.30 5.36
CA ILE A 118 -19.09 10.47 4.47
C ILE A 118 -18.40 10.17 3.13
N LEU A 119 -17.24 9.51 3.15
CA LEU A 119 -16.52 9.08 1.95
C LEU A 119 -17.33 8.08 1.12
N TYR A 120 -18.06 7.18 1.78
CA TYR A 120 -19.02 6.28 1.13
C TYR A 120 -20.07 7.08 0.36
N GLY A 121 -20.53 8.22 0.88
CA GLY A 121 -21.45 9.14 0.21
C GLY A 121 -20.82 9.95 -0.92
N SER A 122 -19.50 10.13 -0.96
CA SER A 122 -18.80 11.03 -1.90
C SER A 122 -18.08 10.31 -3.05
N ASP A 123 -17.48 9.13 -2.86
CA ASP A 123 -16.72 8.43 -3.92
C ASP A 123 -17.57 7.40 -4.69
N ARG A 124 -17.34 7.22 -6.00
CA ARG A 124 -17.97 6.15 -6.80
C ARG A 124 -17.32 4.79 -6.51
N TYR A 125 -16.03 4.80 -6.17
CA TYR A 125 -15.22 3.63 -5.85
C TYR A 125 -14.83 3.66 -4.39
N TYR A 126 -15.74 3.26 -3.52
CA TYR A 126 -15.46 3.20 -2.09
C TYR A 126 -14.65 1.93 -1.76
N ARG A 127 -13.65 2.09 -0.89
CA ARG A 127 -12.96 1.01 -0.18
C ARG A 127 -13.18 1.30 1.31
N ASP A 128 -13.42 0.26 2.10
CA ASP A 128 -13.33 0.37 3.55
C ASP A 128 -11.84 0.36 3.92
N HIS A 129 -11.29 1.55 4.17
CA HIS A 129 -9.88 1.79 4.43
C HIS A 129 -9.49 1.23 5.81
N SER A 130 -10.42 1.17 6.77
CA SER A 130 -10.20 0.54 8.07
C SER A 130 -9.93 -0.97 7.94
N LEU A 131 -10.68 -1.66 7.08
CA LEU A 131 -10.44 -3.07 6.74
C LEU A 131 -9.23 -3.25 5.82
N HIS A 132 -9.03 -2.31 4.90
CA HIS A 132 -7.99 -2.36 3.89
C HIS A 132 -6.60 -2.47 4.50
N VAL A 133 -6.26 -1.62 5.46
CA VAL A 133 -4.93 -1.62 6.10
C VAL A 133 -4.61 -2.96 6.78
N ILE A 134 -5.62 -3.62 7.37
CA ILE A 134 -5.47 -4.96 7.95
C ILE A 134 -5.25 -6.02 6.86
N ARG A 135 -5.96 -5.93 5.74
CA ARG A 135 -5.76 -6.86 4.62
C ARG A 135 -4.38 -6.72 3.99
N VAL A 136 -3.89 -5.48 3.84
CA VAL A 136 -2.52 -5.19 3.36
C VAL A 136 -1.50 -5.82 4.30
N PHE A 137 -1.66 -5.60 5.62
CA PHE A 137 -0.81 -6.23 6.63
C PHE A 137 -0.78 -7.76 6.50
N LEU A 138 -1.96 -8.39 6.49
CA LEU A 138 -2.09 -9.85 6.41
C LEU A 138 -1.52 -10.41 5.11
N LEU A 139 -1.72 -9.72 3.98
CA LEU A 139 -1.20 -10.11 2.68
C LEU A 139 0.34 -10.09 2.67
N GLY A 140 0.96 -9.02 3.17
CA GLY A 140 2.42 -8.96 3.26
C GLY A 140 2.99 -9.99 4.23
N TYR A 141 2.34 -10.23 5.37
CA TYR A 141 2.73 -11.31 6.29
C TYR A 141 2.64 -12.68 5.62
N TYR A 142 1.56 -12.93 4.87
CA TYR A 142 1.38 -14.15 4.11
C TYR A 142 2.48 -14.34 3.06
N LEU A 143 2.80 -13.29 2.29
CA LEU A 143 3.84 -13.32 1.26
C LEU A 143 5.23 -13.62 1.85
N LEU A 144 5.56 -13.01 2.98
CA LEU A 144 6.89 -13.12 3.61
C LEU A 144 7.10 -14.39 4.45
N ILE A 145 6.02 -15.12 4.81
CA ILE A 145 6.09 -16.31 5.68
C ILE A 145 5.76 -17.60 4.93
N LYS A 146 4.95 -17.54 3.87
CA LYS A 146 4.49 -18.74 3.16
C LYS A 146 5.55 -19.23 2.16
N HIS A 147 6.58 -19.88 2.66
CA HIS A 147 7.70 -20.35 1.85
C HIS A 147 7.43 -21.65 1.07
N GLU A 148 6.55 -22.51 1.57
CA GLU A 148 6.43 -23.91 1.12
C GLU A 148 5.64 -24.14 -0.19
N LYS A 149 5.06 -23.11 -0.82
CA LYS A 149 4.16 -23.30 -1.98
C LYS A 149 4.50 -22.53 -3.26
N PHE A 150 5.50 -21.65 -3.25
CA PHE A 150 5.93 -20.91 -4.44
C PHE A 150 7.06 -21.69 -5.14
N ASN A 151 6.70 -22.83 -5.74
CA ASN A 151 7.66 -23.72 -6.40
C ASN A 151 8.27 -23.08 -7.66
N SER A 152 9.52 -22.65 -7.55
CA SER A 152 10.54 -22.85 -8.59
C SER A 152 11.90 -23.00 -7.90
N LEU A 153 12.53 -24.16 -8.10
CA LEU A 153 13.69 -24.72 -7.37
C LEU A 153 15.01 -23.89 -7.35
N SER A 154 15.02 -22.62 -7.79
CA SER A 154 16.27 -21.85 -7.94
C SER A 154 16.26 -20.41 -7.42
N ASP A 155 15.10 -19.84 -7.05
CA ASP A 155 15.04 -18.44 -6.60
C ASP A 155 14.95 -18.32 -5.08
N LYS A 156 15.87 -17.52 -4.50
CA LYS A 156 15.81 -17.12 -3.09
C LYS A 156 14.51 -16.35 -2.85
N GLN A 157 13.65 -16.89 -1.99
CA GLN A 157 12.37 -16.27 -1.66
C GLN A 157 12.56 -15.00 -0.83
N ILE A 158 11.66 -14.03 -0.98
CA ILE A 158 11.68 -12.83 -0.13
C ILE A 158 11.09 -13.21 1.23
N SER A 159 11.80 -12.88 2.31
CA SER A 159 11.39 -13.14 3.69
C SER A 159 11.76 -11.95 4.57
N PHE A 160 11.25 -11.94 5.81
CA PHE A 160 11.68 -10.94 6.79
C PHE A 160 13.20 -10.95 7.01
N ASP A 161 13.88 -12.09 6.89
CA ASP A 161 15.35 -12.16 7.08
C ASP A 161 16.15 -11.43 6.01
N ASN A 162 15.59 -11.29 4.80
CA ASN A 162 16.32 -10.80 3.64
C ASN A 162 15.74 -9.55 2.99
N ILE A 163 14.68 -8.98 3.58
CA ILE A 163 14.18 -7.65 3.20
C ILE A 163 15.26 -6.59 3.47
N ARG A 164 15.45 -5.68 2.54
CA ARG A 164 16.47 -4.63 2.61
C ARG A 164 15.93 -3.51 3.45
N VAL A 165 16.80 -3.06 4.35
CA VAL A 165 16.54 -1.93 5.24
C VAL A 165 17.63 -0.87 5.07
N ALA A 166 18.61 -1.09 4.20
CA ALA A 166 19.59 -0.07 3.81
C ALA A 166 20.05 -0.29 2.37
N ASN A 167 20.49 0.79 1.73
CA ASN A 167 21.12 0.77 0.41
C ASN A 167 22.57 0.24 0.43
N TRP A 168 23.01 -0.38 1.52
CA TRP A 168 24.41 -0.67 1.77
C TRP A 168 24.68 -2.17 1.83
N ASN A 169 25.79 -2.55 1.20
CA ASN A 169 26.42 -3.86 1.35
C ASN A 169 27.12 -3.88 2.71
N GLU A 170 26.78 -4.88 3.54
CA GLU A 170 27.67 -5.51 4.51
C GLU A 170 28.45 -4.62 5.51
N SER A 171 27.82 -3.61 6.11
CA SER A 171 28.21 -3.21 7.47
C SER A 171 27.37 -4.03 8.45
N SER A 172 27.99 -5.05 9.05
CA SER A 172 27.41 -5.91 10.11
C SER A 172 26.75 -5.12 11.26
N ASP A 173 27.22 -3.90 11.47
CA ASP A 173 26.98 -3.10 12.68
C ASP A 173 25.54 -2.57 12.78
N LEU A 174 24.80 -2.49 11.66
CA LEU A 174 23.40 -2.02 11.62
C LEU A 174 22.42 -3.17 11.32
N TYR A 175 22.72 -4.37 11.83
CA TYR A 175 21.82 -5.50 11.72
C TYR A 175 20.49 -5.23 12.43
N LEU A 176 19.40 -5.55 11.73
CA LEU A 176 18.04 -5.49 12.29
C LEU A 176 17.52 -6.90 12.50
N SER A 177 17.07 -7.16 13.72
CA SER A 177 16.49 -8.42 14.13
C SER A 177 15.18 -8.69 13.37
N ILE A 178 14.80 -9.96 13.27
CA ILE A 178 13.54 -10.36 12.63
C ILE A 178 12.34 -9.69 13.31
N LYS A 179 12.43 -9.48 14.63
CA LYS A 179 11.38 -8.79 15.38
C LYS A 179 11.22 -7.35 14.92
N GLU A 180 12.33 -6.61 14.81
CA GLU A 180 12.33 -5.22 14.34
C GLU A 180 11.75 -5.12 12.93
N ARG A 181 12.16 -6.02 12.03
CA ARG A 181 11.65 -6.05 10.64
C ARG A 181 10.16 -6.37 10.57
N GLN A 182 9.66 -7.26 11.40
CA GLN A 182 8.23 -7.54 11.49
C GLN A 182 7.46 -6.35 12.07
N ALA A 183 7.98 -5.71 13.12
CA ALA A 183 7.37 -4.51 13.70
C ALA A 183 7.33 -3.35 12.70
N ILE A 184 8.41 -3.14 11.93
CA ILE A 184 8.45 -2.16 10.83
C ILE A 184 7.31 -2.43 9.83
N TRP A 185 7.13 -3.69 9.39
CA TRP A 185 6.04 -4.03 8.47
C TRP A 185 4.66 -3.77 9.08
N VAL A 186 4.45 -4.13 10.35
CA VAL A 186 3.18 -3.89 11.05
C VAL A 186 2.87 -2.40 11.02
N ILE A 187 3.82 -1.54 11.41
CA ILE A 187 3.57 -0.08 11.44
C ILE A 187 3.30 0.44 10.02
N ILE A 188 4.16 0.11 9.04
CA ILE A 188 4.00 0.57 7.64
C ILE A 188 2.63 0.19 7.09
N SER A 189 2.27 -1.09 7.15
CA SER A 189 1.04 -1.59 6.55
C SER A 189 -0.23 -1.10 7.25
N LEU A 190 -0.22 -0.96 8.58
CA LEU A 190 -1.39 -0.53 9.35
C LEU A 190 -1.67 0.97 9.27
N THR A 191 -0.67 1.77 8.91
CA THR A 191 -0.74 3.24 9.02
C THR A 191 -0.55 3.98 7.70
N HIS A 192 -0.29 3.29 6.59
CA HIS A 192 0.01 3.93 5.30
C HIS A 192 -1.10 4.85 4.78
N ASP A 193 -2.35 4.55 5.12
CA ASP A 193 -3.54 5.16 4.54
C ASP A 193 -4.25 6.16 5.48
N LEU A 194 -3.63 6.51 6.62
CA LEU A 194 -4.22 7.45 7.59
C LEU A 194 -4.43 8.85 7.02
N GLY A 195 -3.67 9.27 6.00
CA GLY A 195 -3.79 10.57 5.35
C GLY A 195 -4.91 10.67 4.30
N TYR A 196 -5.62 9.58 4.02
CA TYR A 196 -6.63 9.52 2.96
C TYR A 196 -7.75 10.57 3.06
N PRO A 197 -8.28 10.91 4.27
CA PRO A 197 -9.28 11.96 4.41
C PRO A 197 -8.86 13.32 3.84
N ILE A 198 -7.58 13.69 4.05
CA ILE A 198 -7.05 14.99 3.62
C ILE A 198 -6.93 15.02 2.09
N GLU A 199 -6.45 13.94 1.47
CA GLU A 199 -6.37 13.85 0.01
C GLU A 199 -7.76 14.00 -0.65
N LYS A 200 -8.82 13.45 -0.04
CA LYS A 200 -10.18 13.52 -0.59
C LYS A 200 -10.95 14.80 -0.27
N MET A 201 -10.38 15.68 0.54
CA MET A 201 -11.05 16.90 0.99
C MET A 201 -11.46 17.82 -0.17
N ASP A 202 -10.58 18.01 -1.16
CA ASP A 202 -10.87 18.86 -2.33
C ASP A 202 -12.07 18.35 -3.14
N ARG A 203 -12.20 17.04 -3.28
CA ARG A 203 -13.33 16.43 -4.01
C ARG A 203 -14.66 16.62 -3.25
N ILE A 204 -14.61 16.57 -1.92
CA ILE A 204 -15.78 16.85 -1.08
C ILE A 204 -16.17 18.32 -1.21
N ASN A 205 -15.19 19.22 -1.13
CA ASN A 205 -15.40 20.66 -1.31
C ASN A 205 -16.02 21.00 -2.68
N GLN A 206 -15.54 20.36 -3.75
CA GLN A 206 -16.12 20.53 -5.09
C GLN A 206 -17.61 20.15 -5.14
N LYS A 207 -18.00 19.03 -4.52
CA LYS A 207 -19.41 18.61 -4.47
C LYS A 207 -20.28 19.55 -3.65
N ILE A 208 -19.78 20.04 -2.52
CA ILE A 208 -20.49 21.03 -1.70
C ILE A 208 -20.68 22.31 -2.52
N LYS A 209 -19.64 22.75 -3.24
CA LYS A 209 -19.67 23.92 -4.11
C LYS A 209 -20.69 23.79 -5.23
N GLU A 210 -20.72 22.65 -5.92
CA GLU A 210 -21.74 22.37 -6.95
C GLU A 210 -23.15 22.58 -6.39
N ILE A 211 -23.45 22.06 -5.21
CA ILE A 211 -24.76 22.25 -4.57
C ILE A 211 -25.00 23.72 -4.19
N MET A 212 -24.01 24.39 -3.59
CA MET A 212 -24.11 25.79 -3.17
C MET A 212 -24.41 26.75 -4.33
N THR A 213 -23.93 26.45 -5.54
CA THR A 213 -24.24 27.28 -6.72
C THR A 213 -25.73 27.37 -7.01
N TYR A 214 -26.51 26.33 -6.71
CA TYR A 214 -27.96 26.35 -6.89
C TYR A 214 -28.70 27.24 -5.89
N TYR A 215 -28.07 27.58 -4.75
CA TYR A 215 -28.65 28.42 -3.71
C TYR A 215 -28.25 29.90 -3.83
N GLY A 216 -27.61 30.31 -4.93
CA GLY A 216 -27.24 31.70 -5.17
C GLY A 216 -26.08 32.21 -4.30
N ALA A 217 -25.36 31.31 -3.62
CA ALA A 217 -24.17 31.65 -2.85
C ALA A 217 -23.03 32.01 -3.82
N SER A 218 -22.74 33.30 -3.95
CA SER A 218 -21.65 33.85 -4.76
C SER A 218 -20.30 33.87 -4.02
N ASN A 219 -20.28 33.62 -2.70
CA ASN A 219 -19.05 33.57 -1.91
C ASN A 219 -18.49 32.14 -1.83
N LYS A 220 -17.29 31.99 -2.39
CA LYS A 220 -16.41 30.83 -2.31
C LYS A 220 -15.95 30.62 -0.87
N LEU A 221 -16.77 30.02 -0.02
CA LEU A 221 -16.28 29.43 1.23
C LEU A 221 -15.61 28.11 0.86
N ASP A 222 -14.36 28.20 0.41
CA ASP A 222 -13.53 27.02 0.32
C ASP A 222 -13.21 26.61 1.77
N ILE A 223 -13.59 25.40 2.19
CA ILE A 223 -13.03 24.79 3.40
C ILE A 223 -11.60 24.37 3.02
N ASN A 224 -10.71 25.33 2.90
CA ASN A 224 -9.31 25.06 2.60
C ASN A 224 -8.66 24.53 3.88
N TYR A 225 -8.18 23.29 3.83
CA TYR A 225 -7.21 22.83 4.82
C TYR A 225 -5.91 23.59 4.58
N GLN A 226 -5.72 24.68 5.32
CA GLN A 226 -4.44 25.35 5.37
C GLN A 226 -3.65 24.75 6.53
N ILE A 227 -2.50 24.14 6.22
CA ILE A 227 -1.58 23.71 7.26
C ILE A 227 -1.14 24.97 8.01
N PRO A 228 -1.39 25.07 9.33
CA PRO A 228 -0.98 26.23 10.10
C PRO A 228 0.52 26.46 9.97
N ILE A 229 0.95 27.73 9.86
CA ILE A 229 2.36 28.15 9.76
C ILE A 229 3.20 27.55 10.90
N GLN A 230 2.60 27.34 12.07
CA GLN A 230 3.24 26.71 13.23
C GLN A 230 3.74 25.29 12.97
N ASN A 231 3.18 24.59 11.97
CA ASN A 231 3.60 23.24 11.59
C ASN A 231 4.74 23.23 10.56
N LEU A 232 5.19 24.38 10.05
CA LEU A 232 6.26 24.44 9.04
C LEU A 232 7.55 23.76 9.51
N ASN A 233 7.91 23.89 10.79
CA ASN A 233 9.09 23.23 11.34
C ASN A 233 8.97 21.70 11.30
N LEU A 234 7.80 21.17 11.64
CA LEU A 234 7.54 19.74 11.63
C LEU A 234 7.49 19.20 10.19
N ASN A 235 6.89 19.95 9.27
CA ASN A 235 6.86 19.60 7.85
C ASN A 235 8.28 19.58 7.25
N ASN A 236 9.08 20.61 7.52
CA ASN A 236 10.46 20.70 7.04
C ASN A 236 11.31 19.57 7.63
N PHE A 237 11.14 19.28 8.93
CA PHE A 237 11.78 18.14 9.56
C PHE A 237 11.41 16.83 8.87
N LEU A 238 10.12 16.56 8.66
CA LEU A 238 9.65 15.36 7.97
C LEU A 238 10.30 15.23 6.59
N LEU A 239 10.21 16.28 5.76
CA LEU A 239 10.75 16.29 4.40
C LEU A 239 12.25 16.02 4.38
N ASN A 240 13.02 16.67 5.26
CA ASN A 240 14.45 16.46 5.39
C ASN A 240 14.76 15.03 5.86
N PHE A 241 14.02 14.55 6.85
CA PHE A 241 14.23 13.26 7.48
C PHE A 241 14.00 12.09 6.51
N ILE A 242 12.83 12.01 5.87
CA ILE A 242 12.50 10.92 4.93
C ILE A 242 13.37 10.96 3.66
N SER A 243 13.85 12.15 3.30
CA SER A 243 14.71 12.36 2.13
C SER A 243 16.19 12.13 2.42
N SER A 244 16.57 11.88 3.66
CA SER A 244 17.97 11.69 4.04
C SER A 244 18.45 10.26 3.81
N LYS A 245 19.76 10.11 3.61
CA LYS A 245 20.50 8.85 3.61
C LYS A 245 21.52 8.82 4.74
N LEU A 246 21.72 7.64 5.29
CA LEU A 246 22.81 7.38 6.22
C LEU A 246 24.09 7.08 5.43
N ILE A 247 25.20 7.69 5.81
CA ILE A 247 26.54 7.46 5.26
C ILE A 247 27.46 7.10 6.42
N LYS A 248 28.19 5.99 6.29
CA LYS A 248 29.29 5.66 7.21
C LYS A 248 30.58 6.32 6.71
N LYS A 249 31.26 7.06 7.57
CA LYS A 249 32.61 7.57 7.32
C LYS A 249 33.47 7.20 8.52
N GLU A 250 34.50 6.39 8.27
CA GLU A 250 35.31 5.78 9.33
C GLU A 250 34.43 4.94 10.29
N GLU A 251 34.40 5.27 11.57
CA GLU A 251 33.57 4.60 12.59
C GLU A 251 32.23 5.33 12.87
N ASN A 252 32.02 6.51 12.28
CA ASN A 252 30.88 7.37 12.58
C ASN A 252 29.84 7.38 11.45
N TYR A 253 28.58 7.66 11.81
CA TYR A 253 27.48 7.76 10.86
C TYR A 253 26.99 9.21 10.73
N PHE A 254 26.63 9.58 9.51
CA PHE A 254 26.16 10.92 9.17
C PHE A 254 24.89 10.84 8.33
N THR A 255 23.99 11.79 8.53
CA THR A 255 22.78 11.96 7.72
C THR A 255 23.03 12.99 6.63
N VAL A 256 22.69 12.64 5.38
CA VAL A 256 22.83 13.51 4.22
C VAL A 256 21.52 13.55 3.43
N ILE A 257 20.97 14.73 3.22
CA ILE A 257 19.75 14.93 2.43
C ILE A 257 20.01 14.53 0.98
N GLN A 258 19.09 13.74 0.41
CA GLN A 258 19.08 13.41 -1.01
C GLN A 258 18.11 14.36 -1.72
N ASN A 259 18.63 15.40 -2.39
CA ASN A 259 17.81 16.40 -3.10
C ASN A 259 16.75 15.78 -4.03
N LYS A 260 17.09 14.67 -4.69
CA LYS A 260 16.16 13.94 -5.58
C LYS A 260 14.92 13.39 -4.85
N TYR A 261 15.06 12.95 -3.59
CA TYR A 261 13.93 12.49 -2.79
C TYR A 261 13.22 13.67 -2.15
N TYR A 262 13.96 14.70 -1.74
CA TYR A 262 13.39 15.93 -1.17
C TYR A 262 12.38 16.57 -2.13
N ILE A 263 12.75 16.79 -3.39
CA ILE A 263 11.87 17.40 -4.39
C ILE A 263 10.62 16.53 -4.62
N LYS A 264 10.80 15.22 -4.77
CA LYS A 264 9.67 14.29 -5.00
C LYS A 264 8.70 14.24 -3.82
N ASN A 265 9.23 14.26 -2.60
CA ASN A 265 8.43 14.27 -1.38
C ASN A 265 7.76 15.64 -1.17
N SER A 266 8.43 16.74 -1.53
CA SER A 266 7.84 18.08 -1.51
C SER A 266 6.66 18.18 -2.46
N ASN A 267 6.80 17.67 -3.70
CA ASN A 267 5.69 17.61 -4.66
C ASN A 267 4.54 16.75 -4.12
N ALA A 268 4.83 15.61 -3.51
CA ALA A 268 3.80 14.78 -2.89
C ALA A 268 3.09 15.52 -1.72
N PHE A 269 3.84 16.29 -0.93
CA PHE A 269 3.33 17.09 0.17
C PHE A 269 2.38 18.19 -0.32
N GLU A 270 2.78 18.95 -1.34
CA GLU A 270 1.98 20.03 -1.94
C GLU A 270 0.66 19.51 -2.53
N ASN A 271 0.66 18.28 -3.05
CA ASN A 271 -0.51 17.62 -3.59
C ASN A 271 -1.34 16.85 -2.53
N TYR A 272 -1.02 17.00 -1.24
CA TYR A 272 -1.70 16.31 -0.13
C TYR A 272 -1.83 14.79 -0.32
N LYS A 273 -0.80 14.17 -0.91
CA LYS A 273 -0.73 12.73 -1.10
C LYS A 273 -0.90 12.01 0.25
N HIS A 274 -1.81 11.04 0.31
CA HIS A 274 -2.19 10.41 1.58
C HIS A 274 -0.99 9.74 2.28
N GLY A 275 -0.04 9.15 1.56
CA GLY A 275 1.14 8.54 2.17
C GLY A 275 1.99 9.53 2.97
N ILE A 276 2.32 10.70 2.40
CA ILE A 276 3.12 11.68 3.14
C ILE A 276 2.33 12.33 4.28
N MET A 277 1.01 12.50 4.11
CA MET A 277 0.12 13.00 5.18
C MET A 277 -0.03 12.00 6.33
N SER A 278 -0.07 10.68 6.03
CA SER A 278 0.03 9.62 7.04
C SER A 278 1.33 9.72 7.83
N SER A 279 2.45 9.93 7.13
CA SER A 279 3.77 10.06 7.78
C SER A 279 3.84 11.28 8.70
N LEU A 280 3.25 12.41 8.27
CA LEU A 280 3.12 13.62 9.08
C LEU A 280 2.32 13.37 10.36
N LEU A 281 1.23 12.62 10.25
CA LEU A 281 0.35 12.29 11.36
C LEU A 281 1.06 11.41 12.40
N LEU A 282 1.80 10.39 11.94
CA LEU A 282 2.61 9.55 12.83
C LEU A 282 3.70 10.33 13.55
N LEU A 283 4.44 11.17 12.83
CA LEU A 283 5.46 12.04 13.41
C LEU A 283 4.88 13.00 14.46
N ARG A 284 3.66 13.51 14.21
CA ARG A 284 2.99 14.45 15.11
C ARG A 284 2.50 13.81 16.40
N PHE A 285 1.98 12.59 16.35
CA PHE A 285 1.35 11.99 17.53
C PHE A 285 2.28 11.06 18.29
N LEU A 286 2.96 10.14 17.60
CA LEU A 286 3.77 9.12 18.26
C LEU A 286 5.10 9.69 18.75
N THR A 287 5.36 9.57 20.05
CA THR A 287 6.62 10.01 20.67
C THR A 287 7.82 9.29 20.05
N TYR A 288 7.66 8.02 19.67
CA TYR A 288 8.71 7.22 19.02
C TYR A 288 9.33 7.91 17.80
N PHE A 289 8.55 8.65 17.00
CA PHE A 289 9.08 9.39 15.84
C PHE A 289 9.59 10.79 16.19
N LYS A 290 9.14 11.39 17.30
CA LYS A 290 9.64 12.70 17.76
C LYS A 290 11.04 12.62 18.33
N GLU A 291 11.39 11.48 18.92
CA GLU A 291 12.72 11.17 19.45
C GLU A 291 13.73 10.80 18.34
N SER A 292 13.42 11.09 17.07
CA SER A 292 14.29 10.78 15.94
C SER A 292 15.59 11.57 16.00
N ASP A 293 16.71 10.85 16.12
CA ASP A 293 18.04 11.43 15.98
C ASP A 293 18.29 11.82 14.52
N TYR A 294 18.34 13.12 14.25
CA TYR A 294 18.63 13.65 12.93
C TYR A 294 19.71 14.72 13.03
N SER A 295 20.86 14.42 12.42
CA SER A 295 21.97 15.36 12.36
C SER A 295 21.74 16.34 11.20
N ASN A 296 21.58 17.62 11.54
CA ASN A 296 21.47 18.71 10.56
C ASN A 296 22.86 19.15 10.05
N THR A 297 23.94 18.72 10.70
CA THR A 297 25.27 19.27 10.51
C THR A 297 26.30 18.15 10.40
N PHE A 298 27.29 18.29 9.52
CA PHE A 298 28.44 17.35 9.46
C PHE A 298 29.27 17.26 10.75
N LEU A 299 28.98 18.12 11.73
CA LEU A 299 29.61 18.13 13.06
C LEU A 299 28.91 17.16 14.03
N ASP A 300 27.61 16.89 13.84
CA ASP A 300 26.85 16.01 14.72
C ASP A 300 26.92 14.58 14.19
N GLN A 301 27.73 13.77 14.85
CA GLN A 301 27.95 12.36 14.50
C GLN A 301 26.88 11.50 15.19
N LEU A 302 26.35 10.51 14.47
CA LEU A 302 25.45 9.51 15.05
C LEU A 302 26.26 8.31 15.53
N SER A 303 26.01 7.88 16.76
CA SER A 303 26.47 6.59 17.26
C SER A 303 25.84 5.46 16.44
N ILE A 304 26.41 4.24 16.48
CA ILE A 304 25.84 3.06 15.78
C ILE A 304 24.36 2.86 16.17
N ARG A 305 24.05 3.05 17.45
CA ARG A 305 22.68 2.92 17.99
C ARG A 305 21.74 3.98 17.41
N ASP A 306 22.13 5.25 17.45
CA ASP A 306 21.28 6.34 16.96
C ASP A 306 21.12 6.24 15.42
N ALA A 307 22.17 5.79 14.72
CA ALA A 307 22.09 5.43 13.30
C ALA A 307 21.09 4.30 13.01
N LYS A 308 21.03 3.27 13.87
CA LYS A 308 20.06 2.18 13.78
C LYS A 308 18.63 2.70 13.98
N GLN A 309 18.38 3.49 15.02
CA GLN A 309 17.05 4.07 15.28
C GLN A 309 16.63 5.05 14.17
N PHE A 310 17.54 5.90 13.72
CA PHE A 310 17.34 6.76 12.54
C PHE A 310 16.90 5.92 11.34
N LEU A 311 17.60 4.81 11.06
CA LEU A 311 17.32 3.94 9.93
C LEU A 311 15.89 3.36 10.00
N ILE A 312 15.52 2.79 11.15
CA ILE A 312 14.19 2.19 11.40
C ILE A 312 13.09 3.25 11.20
N ARG A 313 13.18 4.35 11.94
CA ARG A 313 12.17 5.43 11.94
C ARG A 313 12.02 6.02 10.54
N ARG A 314 13.14 6.30 9.87
CA ARG A 314 13.15 6.81 8.50
C ARG A 314 12.50 5.85 7.53
N ILE A 315 12.73 4.54 7.65
CA ILE A 315 12.19 3.57 6.69
C ILE A 315 10.70 3.40 6.83
N ILE A 316 10.19 3.44 8.06
CA ILE A 316 8.75 3.43 8.29
C ILE A 316 8.12 4.63 7.58
N LEU A 317 8.54 5.85 7.93
CA LEU A 317 7.96 7.07 7.37
C LEU A 317 8.20 7.19 5.86
N ARG A 318 9.39 6.83 5.37
CA ARG A 318 9.70 6.89 3.95
C ARG A 318 8.91 5.88 3.14
N SER A 319 8.74 4.65 3.64
CA SER A 319 7.95 3.63 2.93
C SER A 319 6.51 4.08 2.80
N ILE A 320 5.93 4.60 3.88
CA ILE A 320 4.59 5.17 3.89
C ILE A 320 4.50 6.40 2.96
N ALA A 321 5.44 7.34 3.01
CA ALA A 321 5.40 8.52 2.13
C ALA A 321 5.62 8.21 0.64
N SER A 322 6.26 7.08 0.33
CA SER A 322 6.64 6.74 -1.04
C SER A 322 5.66 5.86 -1.80
N HIS A 323 4.71 5.22 -1.12
CA HIS A 323 3.88 4.19 -1.73
C HIS A 323 2.87 4.74 -2.76
N ASP A 324 2.40 5.98 -2.58
CA ASP A 324 1.46 6.67 -3.47
C ASP A 324 2.14 7.73 -4.36
N ASN A 325 3.48 7.72 -4.40
CA ASN A 325 4.29 8.65 -5.17
C ASN A 325 4.90 7.98 -6.42
N ASP A 326 4.26 8.19 -7.57
CA ASP A 326 4.69 7.69 -8.90
C ASP A 326 6.11 8.15 -9.29
N ASP A 327 6.63 9.23 -8.69
CA ASP A 327 7.97 9.71 -9.00
C ASP A 327 9.06 8.84 -8.36
N ILE A 328 8.73 7.95 -7.44
CA ILE A 328 9.70 7.06 -6.81
C ILE A 328 9.78 5.74 -7.58
N TYR A 329 10.99 5.36 -7.99
CA TYR A 329 11.28 4.12 -8.72
C TYR A 329 11.98 3.13 -7.79
N TYR A 330 11.75 1.84 -8.02
CA TYR A 330 12.31 0.75 -7.21
C TYR A 330 13.37 -0.03 -7.99
N ILE A 331 14.49 -0.32 -7.33
CA ILE A 331 15.61 -1.08 -7.92
C ILE A 331 15.56 -2.55 -7.47
N PHE A 332 15.10 -2.81 -6.25
CA PHE A 332 15.08 -4.14 -5.67
C PHE A 332 13.67 -4.51 -5.20
N PRO A 333 13.24 -5.78 -5.36
CA PRO A 333 11.90 -6.21 -4.99
C PRO A 333 11.78 -6.54 -3.50
N ASN A 334 12.90 -6.73 -2.79
CA ASN A 334 12.94 -7.03 -1.37
C ASN A 334 13.09 -5.75 -0.54
N ASP A 335 12.24 -4.75 -0.73
CA ASP A 335 12.20 -3.50 0.06
C ASP A 335 10.80 -3.32 0.67
N PHE A 336 10.70 -2.75 1.87
CA PHE A 336 9.40 -2.49 2.51
C PHE A 336 8.51 -1.54 1.71
N SER A 337 9.11 -0.53 1.06
CA SER A 337 8.38 0.44 0.23
C SER A 337 7.75 -0.26 -0.97
N PHE A 338 8.51 -1.11 -1.67
CA PHE A 338 8.00 -1.89 -2.80
C PHE A 338 6.97 -2.94 -2.37
N LEU A 339 7.21 -3.61 -1.23
CA LEU A 339 6.25 -4.56 -0.67
C LEU A 339 4.91 -3.87 -0.34
N LEU A 340 4.95 -2.67 0.23
CA LEU A 340 3.73 -1.90 0.53
C LEU A 340 2.96 -1.59 -0.76
N VAL A 341 3.63 -1.04 -1.78
CA VAL A 341 3.02 -0.77 -3.09
C VAL A 341 2.37 -2.02 -3.68
N LEU A 342 3.11 -3.14 -3.70
CA LEU A 342 2.59 -4.40 -4.22
C LEU A 342 1.39 -4.89 -3.42
N CYS A 343 1.42 -4.82 -2.09
CA CYS A 343 0.32 -5.31 -1.26
C CYS A 343 -0.92 -4.41 -1.35
N ASP A 344 -0.78 -3.09 -1.39
CA ASP A 344 -1.92 -2.17 -1.58
C ASP A 344 -2.59 -2.41 -2.96
N ASP A 345 -1.77 -2.50 -4.01
CA ASP A 345 -2.24 -2.79 -5.38
C ASP A 345 -2.87 -4.18 -5.52
N LEU A 346 -2.35 -5.19 -4.82
CA LEU A 346 -2.96 -6.51 -4.83
C LEU A 346 -4.24 -6.52 -3.99
N GLN A 347 -4.40 -5.68 -2.98
CA GLN A 347 -5.62 -5.66 -2.14
C GLN A 347 -6.80 -4.97 -2.86
N GLU A 348 -7.30 -5.56 -3.94
CA GLU A 348 -8.41 -5.04 -4.74
C GLU A 348 -9.72 -5.83 -4.64
N TRP A 349 -9.69 -7.00 -3.99
CA TRP A 349 -10.90 -7.80 -3.77
C TRP A 349 -11.81 -7.18 -2.70
N ASN A 350 -13.11 -7.48 -2.77
CA ASN A 350 -14.15 -7.01 -1.82
C ASN A 350 -14.32 -5.48 -1.72
N ARG A 351 -14.04 -4.69 -2.78
CA ARG A 351 -14.34 -3.24 -2.83
C ARG A 351 -15.85 -3.01 -3.13
N PRO A 352 -16.63 -2.38 -2.23
CA PRO A 352 -18.02 -2.02 -2.52
C PRO A 352 -18.07 -0.72 -3.35
N SER A 353 -18.56 -0.76 -4.60
CA SER A 353 -18.90 0.47 -5.33
C SER A 353 -20.35 0.89 -5.06
N LYS A 354 -20.64 2.19 -5.23
CA LYS A 354 -22.01 2.75 -5.10
C LYS A 354 -23.03 2.08 -6.03
N SER A 355 -22.58 1.54 -7.15
CA SER A 355 -23.40 0.74 -8.06
C SER A 355 -23.38 -0.72 -7.59
N SER A 356 -23.92 -0.97 -6.40
CA SER A 356 -23.97 -2.27 -5.73
C SER A 356 -24.73 -3.37 -6.49
N ILE A 357 -25.24 -3.08 -7.68
CA ILE A 357 -25.92 -4.02 -8.59
C ILE A 357 -24.92 -4.64 -9.59
N HIS A 358 -23.77 -3.99 -9.84
CA HIS A 358 -22.85 -4.38 -10.91
C HIS A 358 -21.39 -4.38 -10.42
N GLN A 359 -20.88 -5.55 -10.05
CA GLN A 359 -19.55 -5.75 -9.48
C GLN A 359 -18.66 -6.65 -10.35
N PHE A 360 -17.41 -6.24 -10.48
CA PHE A 360 -16.35 -7.14 -10.90
C PHE A 360 -15.78 -7.85 -9.68
N ASN A 361 -15.96 -9.17 -9.57
CA ASN A 361 -15.31 -9.94 -8.52
C ASN A 361 -13.87 -10.23 -8.94
N ARG A 362 -12.89 -9.80 -8.14
CA ARG A 362 -11.46 -9.95 -8.44
C ARG A 362 -10.88 -11.09 -7.61
N LYS A 363 -10.38 -12.13 -8.26
CA LYS A 363 -9.66 -13.24 -7.64
C LYS A 363 -8.19 -13.14 -7.97
N ILE A 364 -7.34 -13.25 -6.94
CA ILE A 364 -5.90 -13.07 -7.09
C ILE A 364 -5.17 -14.37 -6.82
N TYR A 365 -4.25 -14.68 -7.71
CA TYR A 365 -3.41 -15.86 -7.66
C TYR A 365 -1.95 -15.43 -7.70
N ILE A 366 -1.19 -15.74 -6.66
CA ILE A 366 0.26 -15.53 -6.65
C ILE A 366 0.91 -16.80 -7.23
N LYS A 367 1.61 -16.65 -8.35
CA LYS A 367 2.35 -17.74 -9.00
C LYS A 367 3.77 -17.84 -8.44
N ASN A 368 4.46 -16.71 -8.33
CA ASN A 368 5.83 -16.65 -7.79
C ASN A 368 6.04 -15.36 -6.99
N PHE A 369 6.78 -15.46 -5.89
CA PHE A 369 7.20 -14.34 -5.05
C PHE A 369 8.64 -14.58 -4.56
N GLY A 370 9.61 -14.35 -5.45
CA GLY A 370 11.04 -14.49 -5.20
C GLY A 370 11.83 -13.22 -5.48
N GLN A 371 13.11 -13.20 -5.09
CA GLN A 371 13.99 -12.05 -5.28
C GLN A 371 14.29 -11.75 -6.76
N LYS A 372 14.24 -12.76 -7.63
CA LYS A 372 14.48 -12.60 -9.08
C LYS A 372 13.20 -12.60 -9.91
N ARG A 373 12.08 -13.09 -9.37
CA ARG A 373 10.83 -13.20 -10.11
C ARG A 373 9.63 -13.00 -9.22
N ILE A 374 8.79 -12.05 -9.59
CA ILE A 374 7.46 -11.83 -8.99
C ILE A 374 6.43 -12.01 -10.09
N GLU A 375 5.48 -12.92 -9.85
CA GLU A 375 4.44 -13.23 -10.82
C GLU A 375 3.08 -13.43 -10.15
N PHE A 376 2.08 -12.68 -10.61
CA PHE A 376 0.70 -12.82 -10.16
C PHE A 376 -0.31 -12.77 -11.31
N GLN A 377 -1.51 -13.27 -11.03
CA GLN A 377 -2.62 -13.30 -11.95
C GLN A 377 -3.88 -12.78 -11.26
N ILE A 378 -4.57 -11.85 -11.93
CA ILE A 378 -5.84 -11.28 -11.49
C ILE A 378 -6.93 -11.79 -12.43
N ASN A 379 -7.84 -12.59 -11.89
CA ASN A 379 -9.03 -13.02 -12.62
C ASN A 379 -10.19 -12.08 -12.26
N ILE A 380 -10.83 -11.53 -13.28
CA ILE A 380 -11.96 -10.61 -13.16
C ILE A 380 -13.23 -11.33 -13.60
N GLU A 381 -14.16 -11.54 -12.69
CA GLU A 381 -15.48 -12.09 -13.00
C GLU A 381 -16.45 -10.93 -13.23
N HIS A 382 -17.08 -10.91 -14.40
CA HIS A 382 -18.02 -9.89 -14.83
C HIS A 382 -19.43 -10.20 -14.33
N SER A 383 -20.05 -9.29 -13.58
CA SER A 383 -21.50 -9.32 -13.34
C SER A 383 -22.26 -8.52 -14.40
N ASP A 384 -23.42 -8.99 -14.84
CA ASP A 384 -24.29 -8.25 -15.77
C ASP A 384 -24.49 -6.80 -15.35
N GLY A 385 -24.24 -5.85 -16.26
CA GLY A 385 -24.37 -4.39 -16.10
C GLY A 385 -23.15 -3.65 -15.51
N ALA A 386 -22.01 -4.32 -15.32
CA ALA A 386 -20.79 -3.66 -14.87
C ALA A 386 -20.25 -2.68 -15.92
N ASN A 387 -19.87 -1.47 -15.49
CA ASN A 387 -19.31 -0.48 -16.40
C ASN A 387 -17.90 -0.93 -16.82
N PHE A 388 -17.80 -1.47 -18.03
CA PHE A 388 -16.55 -1.99 -18.57
C PHE A 388 -15.51 -0.87 -18.73
N GLU A 389 -15.91 0.33 -19.20
CA GLU A 389 -15.01 1.48 -19.39
C GLU A 389 -14.27 1.88 -18.10
N ASP A 390 -15.00 1.88 -16.99
CA ASP A 390 -14.50 2.19 -15.66
C ASP A 390 -13.42 1.18 -15.19
N LEU A 391 -13.61 -0.11 -15.52
CA LEU A 391 -12.61 -1.14 -15.26
C LEU A 391 -11.33 -0.91 -16.07
N ILE A 392 -11.49 -0.56 -17.34
CA ILE A 392 -10.38 -0.28 -18.27
C ILE A 392 -9.52 0.86 -17.77
N ILE A 393 -10.14 1.98 -17.41
CA ILE A 393 -9.44 3.17 -16.91
C ILE A 393 -8.61 2.81 -15.68
N ASN A 394 -9.16 2.00 -14.77
CA ASN A 394 -8.44 1.55 -13.58
C ASN A 394 -7.25 0.64 -13.92
N LEU A 395 -7.42 -0.28 -14.88
CA LEU A 395 -6.31 -1.13 -15.34
C LEU A 395 -5.21 -0.31 -16.02
N ALA A 396 -5.58 0.67 -16.85
CA ALA A 396 -4.64 1.56 -17.51
C ALA A 396 -3.83 2.40 -16.50
N ARG A 397 -4.49 2.94 -15.47
CA ARG A 397 -3.82 3.64 -14.36
C ARG A 397 -2.82 2.74 -13.64
N LYS A 398 -3.19 1.50 -13.35
CA LYS A 398 -2.31 0.52 -12.70
C LYS A 398 -1.09 0.19 -13.55
N ILE A 399 -1.28 0.01 -14.85
CA ILE A 399 -0.16 -0.23 -15.78
C ILE A 399 0.75 0.99 -15.85
N LYS A 400 0.19 2.20 -15.96
CA LYS A 400 0.98 3.45 -15.90
C LYS A 400 1.82 3.51 -14.63
N HIS A 401 1.23 3.20 -13.49
CA HIS A 401 1.91 3.20 -12.20
C HIS A 401 3.13 2.25 -12.22
N TYR A 402 2.98 1.02 -12.70
CA TYR A 402 4.11 0.09 -12.83
C TYR A 402 5.14 0.53 -13.88
N ILE A 403 4.74 1.13 -14.99
CA ILE A 403 5.68 1.73 -15.96
C ILE A 403 6.50 2.83 -15.28
N MET A 404 5.85 3.70 -14.51
CA MET A 404 6.50 4.78 -13.77
C MET A 404 7.48 4.24 -12.72
N ILE A 405 7.09 3.21 -11.99
CA ILE A 405 7.95 2.55 -10.98
C ILE A 405 9.15 1.86 -11.62
N PHE A 406 8.95 1.21 -12.77
CA PHE A 406 9.99 0.44 -13.46
C PHE A 406 10.70 1.20 -14.58
N ARG A 407 10.48 2.51 -14.70
CA ARG A 407 11.12 3.36 -15.71
C ARG A 407 12.65 3.30 -15.65
N SER A 408 13.27 3.69 -16.75
CA SER A 408 14.72 3.91 -16.80
C SER A 408 15.09 5.08 -15.89
N ALA A 409 16.07 4.86 -15.02
CA ALA A 409 16.52 5.80 -14.00
C ALA A 409 17.98 5.50 -13.62
N PRO A 410 18.67 6.39 -12.88
CA PRO A 410 20.00 6.08 -12.35
C PRO A 410 19.94 4.80 -11.51
N ASP A 411 20.92 3.93 -11.70
CA ASP A 411 21.02 2.59 -11.09
C ASP A 411 20.02 1.54 -11.62
N SER A 412 19.30 1.81 -12.71
CA SER A 412 18.41 0.81 -13.35
C SER A 412 19.16 -0.46 -13.77
N ASP A 413 20.44 -0.38 -14.12
CA ASP A 413 21.29 -1.53 -14.46
C ASP A 413 21.47 -2.52 -13.30
N LYS A 414 21.20 -2.08 -12.06
CA LYS A 414 21.27 -2.95 -10.86
C LYS A 414 19.98 -3.75 -10.66
N ARG A 415 18.93 -3.50 -11.45
CA ARG A 415 17.65 -4.20 -11.33
C ARG A 415 17.72 -5.57 -12.01
N ASP A 416 17.92 -6.60 -11.20
CA ASP A 416 18.05 -8.00 -11.66
C ASP A 416 16.83 -8.85 -11.25
N PHE A 417 15.62 -8.38 -11.55
CA PHE A 417 14.40 -9.17 -11.34
C PHE A 417 13.36 -8.97 -12.44
N ALA A 418 12.58 -10.02 -12.68
CA ALA A 418 11.42 -10.01 -13.56
C ALA A 418 10.13 -9.76 -12.75
N PHE A 419 9.26 -8.93 -13.30
CA PHE A 419 7.94 -8.64 -12.74
C PHE A 419 6.86 -8.87 -13.80
N ILE A 420 5.98 -9.82 -13.53
CA ILE A 420 4.96 -10.25 -14.49
C ILE A 420 3.60 -10.20 -13.81
N PHE A 421 2.63 -9.54 -14.43
CA PHE A 421 1.24 -9.74 -14.05
C PHE A 421 0.33 -9.95 -15.24
N SER A 422 -0.63 -10.86 -15.04
CA SER A 422 -1.59 -11.27 -16.04
C SER A 422 -3.01 -11.00 -15.57
N ILE A 423 -3.86 -10.58 -16.50
CA ILE A 423 -5.28 -10.32 -16.25
C ILE A 423 -6.09 -11.23 -17.17
N SER A 424 -7.05 -11.97 -16.60
CA SER A 424 -8.02 -12.77 -17.34
C SER A 424 -9.45 -12.45 -16.92
N PHE A 425 -10.43 -12.69 -17.82
CA PHE A 425 -11.85 -12.50 -17.53
C PHE A 425 -12.60 -13.84 -17.49
N ASN A 426 -13.62 -13.93 -16.62
CA ASN A 426 -14.63 -14.98 -16.59
C ASN A 426 -14.12 -16.43 -16.64
N SER A 427 -12.97 -16.72 -15.99
CA SER A 427 -12.36 -18.07 -15.95
C SER A 427 -12.10 -18.70 -17.33
N GLU A 428 -12.18 -17.93 -18.41
CA GLU A 428 -11.77 -18.39 -19.73
C GLU A 428 -10.23 -18.52 -19.78
N SER A 429 -9.74 -19.48 -20.57
CA SER A 429 -8.33 -19.85 -20.68
C SER A 429 -7.44 -18.80 -21.37
N PHE A 430 -7.95 -17.60 -21.64
CA PHE A 430 -7.25 -16.57 -22.39
C PHE A 430 -6.92 -15.37 -21.50
N ASN A 431 -5.62 -15.06 -21.40
CA ASN A 431 -5.16 -13.82 -20.80
C ASN A 431 -5.50 -12.68 -21.75
N ILE A 432 -6.06 -11.59 -21.22
CA ILE A 432 -6.42 -10.40 -21.98
C ILE A 432 -5.27 -9.39 -21.99
N LEU A 433 -4.53 -9.32 -20.88
CA LEU A 433 -3.41 -8.43 -20.73
C LEU A 433 -2.32 -9.11 -19.95
N ASN A 434 -1.10 -9.11 -20.48
CA ASN A 434 0.09 -9.40 -19.68
C ASN A 434 1.00 -8.17 -19.69
N PHE A 435 1.33 -7.70 -18.50
CA PHE A 435 2.41 -6.77 -18.28
C PHE A 435 3.64 -7.58 -17.90
N GLU A 436 4.75 -7.30 -18.57
CA GLU A 436 6.02 -7.94 -18.34
C GLU A 436 7.12 -6.89 -18.24
N TYR A 437 7.84 -6.93 -17.13
CA TYR A 437 9.12 -6.26 -16.97
C TYR A 437 10.21 -7.33 -16.85
N LEU A 438 11.22 -7.25 -17.71
CA LEU A 438 12.41 -8.08 -17.66
C LEU A 438 13.63 -7.22 -17.33
N PRO A 439 14.65 -7.76 -16.65
CA PRO A 439 15.90 -7.07 -16.40
C PRO A 439 16.47 -6.45 -17.68
N ASN A 440 16.96 -5.21 -17.58
CA ASN A 440 17.57 -4.46 -18.68
C ASN A 440 16.67 -4.25 -19.93
N ASN A 441 15.36 -4.47 -19.81
CA ASN A 441 14.40 -4.23 -20.88
C ASN A 441 13.38 -3.16 -20.45
N GLU A 442 12.82 -2.45 -21.43
CA GLU A 442 11.65 -1.61 -21.20
C GLU A 442 10.43 -2.47 -20.84
N PRO A 443 9.54 -2.00 -19.95
CA PRO A 443 8.29 -2.69 -19.66
C PRO A 443 7.48 -2.94 -20.94
N ARG A 444 6.99 -4.16 -21.11
CA ARG A 444 6.21 -4.60 -22.27
C ARG A 444 4.78 -4.92 -21.86
N ILE A 445 3.84 -4.57 -22.73
CA ILE A 445 2.42 -4.94 -22.59
C ILE A 445 2.09 -5.83 -23.79
N THR A 446 1.55 -7.01 -23.53
CA THR A 446 1.11 -7.95 -24.56
C THR A 446 -0.38 -8.22 -24.43
N PHE A 447 -1.05 -8.35 -25.58
CA PHE A 447 -2.48 -8.66 -25.70
C PHE A 447 -2.61 -9.99 -26.47
N PRO A 448 -2.79 -11.13 -25.76
CA PRO A 448 -2.65 -12.47 -26.33
C PRO A 448 -3.69 -12.85 -27.40
N LEU A 449 -4.92 -12.34 -27.33
CA LEU A 449 -5.94 -12.53 -28.37
C LEU A 449 -6.91 -11.34 -28.40
N ILE A 450 -7.05 -10.70 -29.56
CA ILE A 450 -8.13 -9.76 -29.84
C ILE A 450 -9.30 -10.61 -30.33
N SER A 451 -10.30 -10.84 -29.47
CA SER A 451 -11.61 -11.27 -29.96
C SER A 451 -12.27 -10.07 -30.65
N GLU A 452 -13.03 -10.27 -31.74
CA GLU A 452 -13.74 -9.25 -32.54
C GLU A 452 -14.86 -8.49 -31.79
N LYS A 453 -14.71 -8.26 -30.48
CA LYS A 453 -15.67 -7.54 -29.65
C LYS A 453 -15.36 -6.04 -29.66
N LYS A 454 -16.35 -5.24 -30.10
CA LYS A 454 -16.34 -3.75 -30.06
C LYS A 454 -15.86 -3.16 -28.72
N ASP A 455 -16.10 -3.85 -27.60
CA ASP A 455 -15.69 -3.38 -26.26
C ASP A 455 -14.17 -3.34 -26.05
N PHE A 456 -13.43 -4.22 -26.73
CA PHE A 456 -11.96 -4.18 -26.72
C PHE A 456 -11.43 -2.98 -27.51
N PHE A 457 -12.10 -2.56 -28.59
CA PHE A 457 -11.66 -1.40 -29.37
C PHE A 457 -11.72 -0.08 -28.57
N ASN A 458 -12.71 0.09 -27.70
CA ASN A 458 -12.76 1.22 -26.76
C ASN A 458 -11.67 1.14 -25.68
N PHE A 459 -11.32 -0.08 -25.22
CA PHE A 459 -10.17 -0.34 -24.33
C PHE A 459 -8.87 0.23 -24.89
N PHE A 460 -8.62 -0.03 -26.18
CA PHE A 460 -7.41 0.40 -26.87
C PHE A 460 -7.39 1.91 -27.15
N LYS A 461 -8.54 2.53 -27.45
CA LYS A 461 -8.64 3.97 -27.71
C LYS A 461 -8.19 4.83 -26.52
N VAL A 462 -8.64 4.49 -25.30
CA VAL A 462 -8.24 5.18 -24.07
C VAL A 462 -6.74 5.03 -23.77
N PHE A 463 -6.15 3.88 -24.11
CA PHE A 463 -4.72 3.62 -23.92
C PHE A 463 -3.86 4.46 -24.89
N ILE A 464 -4.33 4.63 -26.13
CA ILE A 464 -3.67 5.44 -27.17
C ILE A 464 -3.80 6.94 -26.86
N GLU A 465 -4.97 7.42 -26.43
CA GLU A 465 -5.24 8.84 -26.13
C GLU A 465 -4.45 9.38 -24.92
N ASN A 466 -3.93 8.50 -24.05
CA ASN A 466 -3.16 8.87 -22.86
C ASN A 466 -1.63 8.81 -23.04
N ASN A 467 -1.12 8.73 -24.28
CA ASN A 467 0.32 8.78 -24.61
C ASN A 467 1.19 7.76 -23.85
N TYR A 468 0.71 6.54 -23.65
CA TYR A 468 1.62 5.46 -23.24
C TYR A 468 2.51 5.09 -24.43
N SER A 469 3.82 5.06 -24.24
CA SER A 469 4.78 4.63 -25.26
C SER A 469 4.61 3.13 -25.49
N ILE A 470 4.13 2.74 -26.67
CA ILE A 470 3.86 1.35 -27.01
C ILE A 470 4.73 0.99 -28.24
N ASN A 471 5.33 -0.20 -28.21
CA ASN A 471 6.34 -0.76 -29.12
C ASN A 471 6.05 -0.60 -30.64
N ARG A 472 7.08 -0.69 -31.51
CA ARG A 472 7.00 -0.63 -32.99
C ARG A 472 6.05 -1.66 -33.60
N ASP A 473 5.87 -2.84 -33.00
CA ASP A 473 4.90 -3.84 -33.47
C ASP A 473 3.44 -3.39 -33.29
N PHE A 474 3.21 -2.41 -32.41
CA PHE A 474 1.90 -1.82 -32.15
C PHE A 474 1.51 -0.81 -33.24
N HIS A 475 2.47 -0.16 -33.91
CA HIS A 475 2.16 0.71 -35.06
C HIS A 475 1.56 -0.09 -36.23
N LYS A 476 2.08 -1.29 -36.50
CA LYS A 476 1.52 -2.20 -37.52
C LYS A 476 0.14 -2.71 -37.13
N LEU A 477 -0.09 -2.97 -35.83
CA LEU A 477 -1.40 -3.35 -35.30
C LEU A 477 -2.39 -2.18 -35.41
N ILE A 478 -1.97 -0.94 -35.12
CA ILE A 478 -2.76 0.28 -35.28
C ILE A 478 -3.13 0.52 -36.75
N GLU A 479 -2.20 0.35 -37.69
CA GLU A 479 -2.52 0.50 -39.13
C GLU A 479 -3.52 -0.55 -39.60
N ARG A 480 -3.33 -1.81 -39.19
CA ARG A 480 -4.25 -2.90 -39.52
C ARG A 480 -5.66 -2.67 -38.94
N LEU A 481 -5.75 -2.16 -37.70
CA LEU A 481 -7.02 -1.84 -37.05
C LEU A 481 -7.67 -0.55 -37.59
N LYS A 482 -6.88 0.42 -38.08
CA LYS A 482 -7.39 1.60 -38.80
C LYS A 482 -7.99 1.23 -40.15
N GLU A 483 -7.36 0.31 -40.88
CA GLU A 483 -7.88 -0.23 -42.14
C GLU A 483 -9.19 -1.02 -41.95
N GLU A 484 -9.34 -1.73 -40.83
CA GLU A 484 -10.59 -2.41 -40.48
C GLU A 484 -11.69 -1.44 -40.01
N TYR A 485 -11.33 -0.35 -39.32
CA TYR A 485 -12.27 0.70 -38.91
C TYR A 485 -12.85 1.49 -40.10
N GLN A 486 -12.10 1.66 -41.19
CA GLN A 486 -12.61 2.29 -42.42
C GLN A 486 -13.55 1.38 -43.23
N LYS A 487 -13.67 0.10 -42.86
CA LYS A 487 -14.52 -0.91 -43.53
C LYS A 487 -15.84 -1.18 -42.79
N ILE A 488 -16.03 -0.65 -41.59
CA ILE A 488 -17.28 -0.66 -40.81
C ILE A 488 -17.95 0.70 -40.95
#